data_AF-A0A8H7R5Z4-F1
#
_entry.id   AF-A0A8H7R5Z4-F1
#
_cell.length_a   1.000
_cell.length_b   1.000
_cell.length_c   1.000
_cell.angle_alpha   90.00
_cell.angle_beta   90.00
_cell.angle_gamma   90.00
#
_symmetry.space_group_name_H-M   'P 1'
#
loop_
_entity.id
_entity.type
_entity.pdbx_description
1 polymer ?
#
loop_
_entity_poly.entity_id
_entity_poly.type
_entity_poly.pdbx_seq_one_letter_code
_entity_poly.pdbx_strand_id
1 'polypeptide(L)'
;MSQAPLAEIYRSVSGIIVRRLPLKETGLSGLGFKDTRRKPTEKLYLLVKKPRKNHAWQFPQGGQEKNETAAEAALRELREECGSDLKVNLVDNSAIGVYQYKFPAKFVASRKRKDGSIGAKVITIIGADWISGQCQPDGEEIIDFAWLTQQELTEYIDDDYKEAINPFLL
;
A
#
# COMPACT_ATOMS: atom_id res chain seq x y z
N MET A 1 -39.17 7.22 -20.56
CA MET A 1 -38.19 8.08 -19.84
C MET A 1 -36.98 7.21 -19.56
N SER A 2 -35.87 7.48 -20.26
CA SER A 2 -34.60 6.78 -20.07
C SER A 2 -34.07 7.10 -18.68
N GLN A 3 -33.95 6.11 -17.80
CA GLN A 3 -33.18 6.26 -16.57
C GLN A 3 -31.74 6.58 -16.98
N ALA A 4 -31.20 7.70 -16.51
CA ALA A 4 -29.77 7.96 -16.61
C ALA A 4 -29.03 6.81 -15.91
N PRO A 5 -27.96 6.24 -16.49
CA PRO A 5 -27.19 5.22 -15.81
C PRO A 5 -26.72 5.78 -14.47
N LEU A 6 -26.97 5.05 -13.38
CA LEU A 6 -26.44 5.35 -12.05
C LEU A 6 -24.93 5.61 -12.21
N ALA A 7 -24.50 6.83 -11.90
CA ALA A 7 -23.09 7.20 -11.99
C ALA A 7 -22.29 6.19 -11.17
N GLU A 8 -21.36 5.48 -11.82
CA GLU A 8 -20.50 4.52 -11.16
C GLU A 8 -19.67 5.26 -10.10
N ILE A 9 -20.00 5.07 -8.82
CA ILE A 9 -19.27 5.71 -7.74
C ILE A 9 -17.97 4.96 -7.56
N TYR A 10 -16.87 5.62 -7.90
CA TYR A 10 -15.53 5.18 -7.60
C TYR A 10 -15.05 5.94 -6.33
N ARG A 11 -14.40 5.28 -5.37
CA ARG A 11 -13.78 5.90 -4.17
C ARG A 11 -12.26 6.08 -4.36
N SER A 12 -11.75 7.31 -4.22
CA SER A 12 -10.31 7.61 -4.34
C SER A 12 -9.54 6.79 -3.32
N VAL A 13 -8.44 6.16 -3.74
CA VAL A 13 -7.56 5.40 -2.85
C VAL A 13 -6.21 6.09 -2.86
N SER A 14 -5.53 6.13 -1.72
CA SER A 14 -4.16 6.61 -1.64
C SER A 14 -3.31 5.51 -1.03
N GLY A 15 -2.20 5.20 -1.69
CA GLY A 15 -1.24 4.20 -1.27
C GLY A 15 0.13 4.81 -1.03
N ILE A 16 0.97 4.12 -0.29
CA ILE A 16 2.32 4.58 0.04
C ILE A 16 3.36 3.49 -0.23
N ILE A 17 4.40 3.83 -0.99
CA ILE A 17 5.58 2.98 -1.17
C ILE A 17 6.60 3.43 -0.13
N VAL A 18 6.73 2.65 0.95
CA VAL A 18 7.75 2.88 1.97
C VAL A 18 9.02 2.13 1.58
N ARG A 19 10.12 2.87 1.43
CA ARG A 19 11.43 2.37 1.02
C ARG A 19 12.41 2.47 2.17
N ARG A 20 13.05 1.36 2.50
CA ARG A 20 14.25 1.35 3.33
C ARG A 20 15.43 1.52 2.37
N LEU A 21 16.13 2.64 2.44
CA LEU A 21 17.34 2.90 1.64
C LEU A 21 18.54 2.12 2.20
N PRO A 22 19.56 1.78 1.39
CA PRO A 22 20.75 1.08 1.87
C PRO A 22 21.31 1.71 3.16
N LEU A 23 21.59 0.88 4.16
CA LEU A 23 22.07 1.32 5.45
C LEU A 23 23.52 1.80 5.32
N LYS A 24 23.83 2.94 5.95
CA LYS A 24 25.18 3.52 5.95
C LYS A 24 26.19 2.67 6.72
N GLU A 25 25.73 1.95 7.74
CA GLU A 25 26.54 1.06 8.56
C GLU A 25 26.06 -0.38 8.42
N THR A 26 26.97 -1.26 8.01
CA THR A 26 26.71 -2.69 7.82
C THR A 26 27.02 -3.45 9.11
N GLY A 27 26.08 -3.38 10.06
CA GLY A 27 26.07 -4.27 11.21
C GLY A 27 25.66 -5.71 10.84
N LEU A 28 25.40 -6.55 11.85
CA LEU A 28 24.82 -7.88 11.62
C LEU A 28 23.51 -7.77 10.82
N SER A 29 23.47 -8.39 9.65
CA SER A 29 22.27 -8.45 8.81
C SER A 29 21.20 -9.28 9.51
N GLY A 30 19.99 -8.73 9.58
CA GLY A 30 18.81 -9.53 9.89
C GLY A 30 18.59 -10.63 8.85
N LEU A 31 17.98 -11.75 9.26
CA LEU A 31 17.70 -12.87 8.36
C LEU A 31 16.22 -12.95 7.95
N GLY A 32 15.31 -12.48 8.79
CA GLY A 32 13.86 -12.58 8.56
C GLY A 32 13.31 -11.47 7.66
N PHE A 33 12.23 -11.77 6.93
CA PHE A 33 11.51 -10.80 6.10
C PHE A 33 10.88 -9.65 6.90
N LYS A 34 10.79 -9.74 8.23
CA LYS A 34 10.30 -8.65 9.09
C LYS A 34 11.42 -7.75 9.60
N ASP A 35 12.70 -8.09 9.40
CA ASP A 35 13.82 -7.29 9.90
C ASP A 35 14.24 -6.22 8.88
N THR A 36 14.16 -4.95 9.26
CA THR A 36 14.58 -3.81 8.41
C THR A 36 16.08 -3.80 8.12
N ARG A 37 16.89 -4.49 8.93
CA ARG A 37 18.34 -4.64 8.77
C ARG A 37 18.74 -5.79 7.85
N ARG A 38 17.78 -6.58 7.33
CA ARG A 38 18.12 -7.58 6.31
C ARG A 38 18.67 -6.89 5.07
N LYS A 39 19.57 -7.55 4.35
CA LYS A 39 20.11 -7.08 3.06
C LYS A 39 20.51 -5.58 3.12
N PRO A 40 21.45 -5.22 4.01
CA PRO A 40 21.72 -3.82 4.38
C PRO A 40 22.18 -2.96 3.20
N THR A 41 22.73 -3.57 2.15
CA THR A 41 23.22 -2.89 0.94
C THR A 41 22.16 -2.73 -0.14
N GLU A 42 21.03 -3.42 -0.05
CA GLU A 42 19.95 -3.35 -1.03
C GLU A 42 18.88 -2.35 -0.60
N LYS A 43 18.02 -1.89 -1.49
CA LYS A 43 16.79 -1.17 -1.12
C LYS A 43 15.70 -2.20 -0.79
N LEU A 44 14.92 -1.96 0.27
CA LEU A 44 13.75 -2.78 0.60
C LEU A 44 12.46 -1.97 0.56
N TYR A 45 11.37 -2.66 0.33
CA TYR A 45 10.03 -2.13 0.23
C TYR A 45 9.13 -2.85 1.23
N LEU A 46 8.26 -2.09 1.89
CA LEU A 46 7.28 -2.64 2.82
C LEU A 46 6.04 -3.10 2.06
N LEU A 47 5.69 -4.38 2.17
CA LEU A 47 4.36 -4.90 1.84
C LEU A 47 3.60 -5.31 3.09
N VAL A 48 2.28 -5.15 3.05
CA VAL A 48 1.33 -5.63 4.05
C VAL A 48 0.41 -6.69 3.47
N LYS A 49 -0.07 -7.58 4.31
CA LYS A 49 -0.96 -8.69 3.94
C LYS A 49 -2.34 -8.53 4.58
N LYS A 50 -3.37 -8.43 3.74
CA LYS A 50 -4.78 -8.45 4.17
C LYS A 50 -5.27 -9.89 4.42
N PRO A 51 -6.27 -10.13 5.29
CA PRO A 51 -6.83 -11.46 5.61
C PRO A 51 -7.70 -12.03 4.47
N ARG A 52 -7.15 -12.17 3.28
CA ARG A 52 -7.82 -12.72 2.09
C ARG A 52 -6.89 -13.67 1.33
N LYS A 53 -7.47 -14.58 0.56
CA LYS A 53 -6.71 -15.60 -0.20
C LYS A 53 -6.02 -15.04 -1.45
N ASN A 54 -6.71 -14.18 -2.19
CA ASN A 54 -6.22 -13.65 -3.47
C ASN A 54 -5.85 -12.17 -3.30
N HIS A 55 -4.80 -11.73 -4.00
CA HIS A 55 -4.28 -10.35 -3.94
C HIS A 55 -4.01 -9.88 -2.50
N ALA A 56 -3.53 -10.80 -1.66
CA ALA A 56 -3.41 -10.57 -0.21
C ALA A 56 -2.34 -9.53 0.11
N TRP A 57 -1.24 -9.53 -0.64
CA TRP A 57 -0.11 -8.64 -0.47
C TRP A 57 -0.25 -7.40 -1.33
N GLN A 58 0.06 -6.25 -0.75
CA GLN A 58 0.00 -4.95 -1.41
C GLN A 58 0.82 -3.92 -0.62
N PHE A 59 1.07 -2.76 -1.22
CA PHE A 59 1.51 -1.61 -0.44
C PHE A 59 0.42 -1.15 0.53
N PRO A 60 0.78 -0.49 1.65
CA PRO A 60 -0.19 0.12 2.52
C PRO A 60 -1.04 1.12 1.75
N GLN A 61 -2.37 1.01 1.88
CA GLN A 61 -3.30 1.85 1.13
C GLN A 61 -4.71 1.78 1.71
N GLY A 62 -5.43 2.89 1.54
CA GLY A 62 -6.85 2.91 1.80
C GLY A 62 -7.53 4.14 1.23
N GLY A 63 -8.79 4.31 1.59
CA GLY A 63 -9.67 5.19 0.85
C GLY A 63 -9.60 6.63 1.36
N GLN A 64 -9.42 7.56 0.44
CA GLN A 64 -9.34 8.98 0.74
C GLN A 64 -10.67 9.52 1.30
N GLU A 65 -10.60 10.20 2.44
CA GLU A 65 -11.69 10.90 3.12
C GLU A 65 -11.95 12.29 2.51
N LYS A 66 -13.02 12.94 2.98
CA LYS A 66 -13.32 14.31 2.58
C LYS A 66 -12.32 15.26 3.25
N ASN A 67 -11.76 16.16 2.47
CA ASN A 67 -10.82 17.22 2.91
C ASN A 67 -9.42 16.75 3.30
N GLU A 68 -8.99 15.55 2.92
CA GLU A 68 -7.58 15.15 2.99
C GLU A 68 -6.95 15.13 1.58
N THR A 69 -5.67 15.46 1.50
CA THR A 69 -4.81 15.24 0.33
C THR A 69 -4.45 13.76 0.21
N ALA A 70 -3.96 13.33 -0.96
CA ALA A 70 -3.51 11.95 -1.14
C ALA A 70 -2.33 11.59 -0.20
N ALA A 71 -1.44 12.55 0.09
CA ALA A 71 -0.33 12.36 1.02
C ALA A 71 -0.83 12.18 2.47
N GLU A 72 -1.79 13.00 2.91
CA GLU A 72 -2.40 12.88 4.24
C GLU A 72 -3.13 11.54 4.39
N ALA A 73 -3.91 11.15 3.37
CA ALA A 73 -4.58 9.86 3.32
C ALA A 73 -3.58 8.70 3.42
N ALA A 74 -2.53 8.71 2.59
CA ALA A 74 -1.55 7.63 2.57
C ALA A 74 -0.78 7.50 3.89
N LEU A 75 -0.44 8.62 4.55
CA LEU A 75 0.19 8.62 5.88
C LEU A 75 -0.76 8.15 6.99
N ARG A 76 -2.05 8.52 6.91
CA ARG A 76 -3.08 8.06 7.86
C ARG A 76 -3.25 6.54 7.76
N GLU A 77 -3.44 6.02 6.55
CA GLU A 77 -3.59 4.59 6.28
C GLU A 77 -2.34 3.80 6.68
N LEU A 78 -1.13 4.33 6.44
CA LEU A 78 0.10 3.71 6.94
C LEU A 78 0.10 3.56 8.46
N ARG A 79 -0.37 4.57 9.19
CA ARG A 79 -0.43 4.53 10.66
C ARG A 79 -1.49 3.56 11.17
N GLU A 80 -2.63 3.47 10.48
CA GLU A 80 -3.70 2.52 10.80
C GLU A 80 -3.23 1.07 10.56
N GLU A 81 -2.61 0.79 9.42
CA GLU A 81 -2.20 -0.55 9.00
C GLU A 81 -0.90 -1.05 9.64
N CYS A 82 0.03 -0.15 9.95
CA CYS A 82 1.37 -0.48 10.48
C CYS A 82 1.69 0.14 11.85
N GLY A 83 0.74 0.80 12.49
CA GLY A 83 0.94 1.42 13.80
C GLY A 83 1.77 2.72 13.75
N SER A 84 1.87 3.37 14.91
CA SER A 84 2.52 4.69 15.03
C SER A 84 4.04 4.64 15.22
N ASP A 85 4.63 3.47 15.45
CA ASP A 85 6.08 3.31 15.63
C ASP A 85 6.83 3.52 14.31
N LEU A 86 6.27 3.09 13.18
CA LEU A 86 6.86 3.25 11.86
C LEU A 86 6.97 4.73 11.46
N LYS A 87 8.20 5.25 11.34
CA LYS A 87 8.49 6.63 10.94
C LYS A 87 9.02 6.69 9.52
N VAL A 88 8.46 7.60 8.73
CA VAL A 88 8.81 7.79 7.32
C VAL A 88 8.95 9.27 6.99
N ASN A 89 9.77 9.60 5.99
CA ASN A 89 9.84 10.91 5.35
C ASN A 89 9.23 10.81 3.95
N LEU A 90 8.32 11.71 3.59
CA LEU A 90 7.83 11.75 2.22
C LEU A 90 8.93 12.26 1.28
N VAL A 91 9.14 11.58 0.15
CA VAL A 91 10.23 11.90 -0.78
C VAL A 91 9.81 12.97 -1.78
N ASP A 92 8.52 13.01 -2.10
CA ASP A 92 7.85 14.10 -2.79
C ASP A 92 6.36 14.03 -2.41
N ASN A 93 5.73 15.17 -2.17
CA ASN A 93 4.28 15.24 -1.90
C ASN A 93 3.47 15.09 -3.20
N SER A 94 4.14 14.94 -4.34
CA SER A 94 3.52 14.67 -5.63
C SER A 94 3.11 13.21 -5.77
N ALA A 95 1.98 12.99 -6.46
CA ALA A 95 1.54 11.66 -6.85
C ALA A 95 2.58 11.03 -7.77
N ILE A 96 3.11 9.87 -7.38
CA ILE A 96 4.07 9.13 -8.21
C ILE A 96 3.33 8.41 -9.34
N GLY A 97 2.03 8.07 -9.17
CA GLY A 97 1.13 7.77 -10.29
C GLY A 97 -0.29 7.32 -9.89
N VAL A 98 -1.06 6.88 -10.89
CA VAL A 98 -2.49 6.57 -10.81
C VAL A 98 -2.79 5.20 -11.44
N TYR A 99 -3.44 4.30 -10.69
CA TYR A 99 -3.92 2.99 -11.19
C TYR A 99 -5.42 2.79 -10.93
N GLN A 100 -6.14 2.19 -11.90
CA GLN A 100 -7.58 1.94 -11.83
C GLN A 100 -7.89 0.45 -12.05
N TYR A 101 -8.66 -0.15 -11.14
CA TYR A 101 -9.11 -1.54 -11.27
C TYR A 101 -10.54 -1.73 -10.71
N LYS A 102 -11.24 -2.77 -11.18
CA LYS A 102 -12.58 -3.11 -10.70
C LYS A 102 -12.48 -4.06 -9.49
N PHE A 103 -13.35 -3.87 -8.49
CA PHE A 103 -13.42 -4.81 -7.37
C PHE A 103 -13.95 -6.17 -7.83
N PRO A 104 -13.55 -7.28 -7.17
CA PRO A 104 -14.16 -8.59 -7.40
C PRO A 104 -15.68 -8.52 -7.19
N ALA A 105 -16.47 -9.10 -8.09
CA ALA A 105 -17.94 -9.03 -8.07
C ALA A 105 -18.57 -9.48 -6.73
N LYS A 106 -17.94 -10.44 -6.05
CA LYS A 106 -18.37 -10.94 -4.73
C LYS A 106 -18.25 -9.90 -3.61
N PHE A 107 -17.29 -8.97 -3.72
CA PHE A 107 -17.11 -7.87 -2.77
C PHE A 107 -18.18 -6.78 -2.97
N VAL A 108 -18.51 -6.46 -4.23
CA VAL A 108 -19.57 -5.49 -4.60
C VAL A 108 -20.95 -5.99 -4.17
N ALA A 109 -21.21 -7.30 -4.30
CA ALA A 109 -22.49 -7.90 -3.95
C ALA A 109 -22.76 -7.96 -2.43
N SER A 110 -21.73 -7.85 -1.58
CA SER A 110 -21.83 -8.10 -0.14
C SER A 110 -22.59 -7.03 0.66
N ARG A 111 -22.91 -5.86 0.07
CA ARG A 111 -23.57 -4.70 0.71
C ARG A 111 -23.00 -4.26 2.07
N LYS A 112 -21.82 -4.75 2.49
CA LYS A 112 -21.17 -4.37 3.76
C LYS A 112 -20.68 -2.92 3.78
N ARG A 113 -20.82 -2.18 2.67
CA ARG A 113 -20.34 -0.80 2.51
C ARG A 113 -21.48 0.21 2.61
N LYS A 114 -21.24 1.26 3.41
CA LYS A 114 -22.18 2.38 3.63
C LYS A 114 -22.28 3.35 2.44
N ASP A 115 -21.38 3.29 1.45
CA ASP A 115 -21.21 4.31 0.41
C ASP A 115 -21.59 3.87 -1.02
N GLY A 116 -21.98 2.60 -1.25
CA GLY A 116 -22.57 2.15 -2.52
C GLY A 116 -21.62 2.05 -3.74
N SER A 117 -20.31 2.11 -3.55
CA SER A 117 -19.35 2.16 -4.66
C SER A 117 -19.07 0.77 -5.29
N ILE A 118 -19.01 0.70 -6.63
CA ILE A 118 -18.92 -0.56 -7.42
C ILE A 118 -17.48 -0.96 -7.82
N GLY A 119 -16.48 -0.12 -7.55
CA GLY A 119 -15.08 -0.32 -7.93
C GLY A 119 -14.13 0.55 -7.10
N ALA A 120 -12.82 0.25 -7.14
CA ALA A 120 -11.78 1.12 -6.61
C ALA A 120 -11.43 2.18 -7.66
N LYS A 121 -11.45 3.45 -7.24
CA LYS A 121 -10.98 4.61 -8.01
C LYS A 121 -9.48 4.68 -7.82
N VAL A 122 -8.79 5.13 -8.87
CA VAL A 122 -7.51 5.86 -8.84
C VAL A 122 -6.75 5.71 -7.51
N ILE A 123 -5.81 4.77 -7.46
CA ILE A 123 -4.81 4.74 -6.40
C ILE A 123 -3.78 5.80 -6.73
N THR A 124 -3.75 6.87 -5.94
CA THR A 124 -2.63 7.80 -5.93
C THR A 124 -1.52 7.21 -5.07
N ILE A 125 -0.36 6.95 -5.65
CA ILE A 125 0.78 6.38 -4.91
C ILE A 125 1.72 7.50 -4.47
N ILE A 126 2.09 7.50 -3.19
CA ILE A 126 3.01 8.44 -2.56
C ILE A 126 4.30 7.71 -2.19
N GLY A 127 5.46 8.30 -2.43
CA GLY A 127 6.74 7.71 -2.08
C GLY A 127 7.23 8.20 -0.73
N ALA A 128 7.73 7.29 0.09
CA ALA A 128 8.29 7.62 1.38
C ALA A 128 9.55 6.80 1.69
N ASP A 129 10.48 7.40 2.42
CA ASP A 129 11.67 6.73 2.91
C ASP A 129 11.54 6.44 4.40
N TRP A 130 11.85 5.20 4.78
CA TRP A 130 11.89 4.76 6.17
C TRP A 130 12.98 5.52 6.94
N ILE A 131 12.63 6.01 8.12
CA ILE A 131 13.53 6.68 9.05
C ILE A 131 13.87 5.73 10.21
N SER A 132 12.84 5.19 10.87
CA SER A 132 12.98 4.37 12.07
C SER A 132 11.68 3.61 12.39
N GLY A 133 11.74 2.77 13.42
CA GLY A 133 10.60 1.98 13.89
C GLY A 133 10.25 0.81 12.97
N GLN A 134 9.13 0.16 13.25
CA GLN A 134 8.70 -1.06 12.60
C GLN A 134 7.19 -1.08 12.32
N CYS A 135 6.77 -1.79 11.27
CA CYS A 135 5.36 -2.08 11.05
C CYS A 135 4.82 -3.01 12.15
N GLN A 136 3.73 -2.60 12.78
CA GLN A 136 3.06 -3.27 13.89
C GLN A 136 1.57 -3.42 13.55
N PRO A 137 1.21 -4.39 12.69
CA PRO A 137 -0.19 -4.63 12.37
C PRO A 137 -0.97 -5.14 13.59
N ASP A 138 -2.25 -4.82 13.66
CA ASP A 138 -3.16 -5.21 14.75
C ASP A 138 -3.69 -6.64 14.63
N GLY A 139 -3.52 -7.28 13.47
CA GLY A 139 -4.04 -8.62 13.17
C GLY A 139 -5.49 -8.64 12.69
N GLU A 140 -6.15 -7.48 12.57
CA GLU A 140 -7.53 -7.36 12.08
C GLU A 140 -7.57 -7.01 10.60
N GLU A 141 -7.07 -5.82 10.23
CA GLU A 141 -7.04 -5.38 8.83
C GLU A 141 -5.79 -5.91 8.11
N ILE A 142 -4.66 -5.87 8.79
CA ILE A 142 -3.39 -6.43 8.33
C ILE A 142 -3.02 -7.60 9.24
N ILE A 143 -2.75 -8.76 8.63
CA ILE A 143 -2.38 -9.99 9.36
C ILE A 143 -0.90 -10.32 9.24
N ASP A 144 -0.19 -9.70 8.31
CA ASP A 144 1.24 -9.94 8.11
C ASP A 144 1.90 -8.77 7.37
N PHE A 145 3.23 -8.72 7.40
CA PHE A 145 4.01 -7.74 6.64
C PHE A 145 5.42 -8.29 6.31
N ALA A 146 6.07 -7.69 5.31
CA ALA A 146 7.41 -8.03 4.92
C ALA A 146 8.17 -6.84 4.32
N TRP A 147 9.47 -6.80 4.58
CA TRP A 147 10.47 -5.96 3.92
C TRP A 147 11.16 -6.77 2.83
N LEU A 148 10.90 -6.41 1.57
CA LEU A 148 11.28 -7.19 0.40
C LEU A 148 12.17 -6.39 -0.54
N THR A 149 13.12 -7.04 -1.20
CA THR A 149 13.80 -6.42 -2.34
C THR A 149 12.83 -6.23 -3.50
N GLN A 150 13.19 -5.45 -4.51
CA GLN A 150 12.38 -5.34 -5.72
C GLN A 150 12.14 -6.70 -6.40
N GLN A 151 13.13 -7.58 -6.39
CA GLN A 151 13.01 -8.94 -6.94
C GLN A 151 12.09 -9.83 -6.09
N GLU A 152 12.21 -9.79 -4.76
CA GLU A 152 11.34 -10.57 -3.87
C GLU A 152 9.91 -10.07 -3.94
N LEU A 153 9.71 -8.75 -4.01
CA LEU A 153 8.40 -8.10 -4.07
C LEU A 153 7.57 -8.61 -5.25
N THR A 154 8.16 -8.79 -6.43
CA THR A 154 7.44 -9.25 -7.63
C THR A 154 7.01 -10.71 -7.53
N GLU A 155 7.45 -11.48 -6.54
CA GLU A 155 6.93 -12.82 -6.28
C GLU A 155 5.68 -12.81 -5.38
N TYR A 156 5.41 -11.71 -4.67
CA TYR A 156 4.33 -11.60 -3.68
C TYR A 156 3.01 -11.08 -4.25
N ILE A 157 3.09 -10.30 -5.32
CA ILE A 157 1.95 -9.59 -5.92
C ILE A 157 1.56 -10.21 -7.26
N ASP A 158 0.34 -9.97 -7.72
CA ASP A 158 -0.13 -10.39 -9.04
C ASP A 158 0.43 -9.52 -10.16
N ASP A 159 0.40 -10.02 -11.40
CA ASP A 159 1.02 -9.36 -12.56
C ASP A 159 0.36 -8.02 -12.90
N ASP A 160 -0.96 -7.90 -12.75
CA ASP A 160 -1.68 -6.64 -12.99
C ASP A 160 -1.20 -5.55 -12.00
N TYR A 161 -1.02 -5.91 -10.73
CA TYR A 161 -0.49 -5.00 -9.72
C TYR A 161 1.00 -4.69 -9.94
N LYS A 162 1.81 -5.66 -10.39
CA LYS A 162 3.23 -5.42 -10.76
C LYS A 162 3.35 -4.36 -11.83
N GLU A 163 2.64 -4.52 -12.93
CA GLU A 163 2.65 -3.57 -14.05
C GLU A 163 2.24 -2.17 -13.58
N ALA A 164 1.26 -2.09 -12.67
CA ALA A 164 0.79 -0.84 -12.11
C ALA A 164 1.85 -0.10 -11.28
N ILE A 165 2.63 -0.82 -10.46
CA ILE A 165 3.58 -0.20 -9.53
C ILE A 165 4.99 -0.06 -10.10
N ASN A 166 5.35 -0.86 -11.11
CA ASN A 166 6.71 -0.94 -11.65
C ASN A 166 7.29 0.44 -12.05
N PRO A 167 6.53 1.37 -12.65
CA PRO A 167 7.03 2.72 -12.94
C PRO A 167 7.47 3.51 -11.69
N PHE A 168 7.03 3.10 -10.50
CA PHE A 168 7.28 3.76 -9.22
C PHE A 168 8.36 3.05 -8.39
N LEU A 169 8.81 1.87 -8.82
CA LEU A 169 9.92 1.12 -8.21
C LEU A 169 11.26 1.59 -8.78
N LEU A 170 11.62 2.83 -8.47
CA LEU A 170 12.94 3.43 -8.75
C LEU A 170 13.83 3.36 -7.51
#